data_AF-A0A5D9CBU0-F1
#
_entry.id   AF-A0A5D9CBU0-F1
#
_cell.length_a   1.000
_cell.length_b   1.000
_cell.length_c   1.000
_cell.angle_alpha   90.00
_cell.angle_beta   90.00
_cell.angle_gamma   90.00
#
_symmetry.space_group_name_H-M   'P 1'
#
loop_
_entity.id
_entity.type
_entity.pdbx_description
1 polymer ?
#
loop_
_entity_poly.entity_id
_entity_poly.type
_entity_poly.pdbx_seq_one_letter_code
_entity_poly.pdbx_strand_id
1 'polypeptide(L)'
;MHRRVTILAALSMLTLASMAQAENLTLVCQGQGEKLGSGYKSGYMWDDKQKKYVPQSGIENEMRPYAAAVTVRVSGDSGSVQLPKSMIPPIHGSGDGDGWWPLNDVIVGDREVRASFKLNGLNHPKLRIDRMTGMLTMSGTGFDFTGRCEKTDANERRF
;
A
#
# COMPACT_ATOMS: atom_id res chain seq x y z
N MET A 1 -76.31 -28.36 -0.34
CA MET A 1 -75.07 -28.51 -1.13
C MET A 1 -74.05 -27.52 -0.61
N HIS A 2 -72.82 -27.95 -0.28
CA HIS A 2 -71.77 -27.04 0.20
C HIS A 2 -70.54 -27.11 -0.71
N ARG A 3 -70.25 -26.03 -1.46
CA ARG A 3 -68.95 -25.84 -2.10
C ARG A 3 -67.97 -25.28 -1.06
N ARG A 4 -66.86 -25.97 -0.83
CA ARG A 4 -65.76 -25.47 0.00
C ARG A 4 -65.00 -24.37 -0.76
N VAL A 5 -64.67 -23.29 -0.08
CA VAL A 5 -63.78 -22.24 -0.61
C VAL A 5 -62.34 -22.59 -0.21
N THR A 6 -61.48 -22.82 -1.20
CA THR A 6 -60.06 -23.12 -0.97
C THR A 6 -59.26 -21.82 -1.07
N ILE A 7 -58.83 -21.29 0.07
CA ILE A 7 -57.97 -20.11 0.11
C ILE A 7 -56.51 -20.58 -0.06
N LEU A 8 -55.88 -20.25 -1.20
CA LEU A 8 -54.43 -20.37 -1.33
C LEU A 8 -53.76 -19.14 -0.68
N ALA A 9 -53.01 -19.35 0.40
CA ALA A 9 -52.12 -18.35 0.95
C ALA A 9 -50.82 -18.32 0.12
N ALA A 10 -50.59 -17.24 -0.63
CA ALA A 10 -49.35 -17.04 -1.37
C ALA A 10 -48.23 -16.58 -0.41
N LEU A 11 -47.28 -17.46 -0.11
CA LEU A 11 -46.18 -17.17 0.83
C LEU A 11 -45.05 -16.42 0.11
N SER A 12 -45.07 -15.08 0.15
CA SER A 12 -44.05 -14.26 -0.51
C SER A 12 -42.69 -14.34 0.21
N MET A 13 -41.73 -15.05 -0.38
CA MET A 13 -40.33 -15.05 0.06
C MET A 13 -39.71 -13.65 -0.15
N LEU A 14 -39.59 -12.87 0.93
CA LEU A 14 -38.76 -11.67 0.90
C LEU A 14 -37.28 -12.08 0.91
N THR A 15 -36.66 -12.10 -0.26
CA THR A 15 -35.21 -12.24 -0.40
C THR A 15 -34.54 -10.98 0.14
N LEU A 16 -34.02 -11.05 1.38
CA LEU A 16 -33.16 -10.03 1.96
C LEU A 16 -31.83 -9.97 1.19
N ALA A 17 -31.79 -9.13 0.16
CA ALA A 17 -30.56 -8.80 -0.54
C ALA A 17 -29.64 -8.05 0.43
N SER A 18 -28.60 -8.73 0.91
CA SER A 18 -27.60 -8.11 1.78
C SER A 18 -26.80 -7.10 0.97
N MET A 19 -27.16 -5.82 1.09
CA MET A 19 -26.39 -4.72 0.52
C MET A 19 -25.08 -4.60 1.28
N ALA A 20 -24.02 -5.19 0.73
CA ALA A 20 -22.65 -4.94 1.17
C ALA A 20 -22.36 -3.44 1.03
N GLN A 21 -22.42 -2.72 2.14
CA GLN A 21 -22.14 -1.29 2.16
C GLN A 21 -20.66 -1.09 1.80
N ALA A 22 -20.39 -0.35 0.72
CA ALA A 22 -19.03 -0.07 0.28
C ALA A 22 -18.27 0.68 1.39
N GLU A 23 -17.37 -0.03 2.07
CA GLU A 23 -16.62 0.54 3.17
C GLU A 23 -15.65 1.61 2.64
N ASN A 24 -15.76 2.81 3.19
CA ASN A 24 -14.90 3.92 2.87
C ASN A 24 -13.85 4.10 3.97
N LEU A 25 -12.59 3.85 3.62
CA LEU A 25 -11.44 4.00 4.49
C LEU A 25 -10.54 5.11 3.93
N THR A 26 -10.21 6.09 4.79
CA THR A 26 -9.01 6.91 4.62
C THR A 26 -8.13 6.68 5.84
N LEU A 27 -6.88 6.29 5.59
CA LEU A 27 -5.91 5.91 6.62
C LEU A 27 -4.66 6.75 6.44
N VAL A 28 -4.10 7.26 7.54
CA VAL A 28 -2.75 7.85 7.56
C VAL A 28 -1.85 6.89 8.34
N CYS A 29 -0.81 6.39 7.70
CA CYS A 29 0.05 5.35 8.21
C CYS A 29 1.46 5.90 8.45
N GLN A 30 1.82 6.08 9.71
CA GLN A 30 3.14 6.56 10.14
C GLN A 30 4.08 5.37 10.32
N GLY A 31 5.27 5.41 9.72
CA GLY A 31 6.17 4.26 9.74
C GLY A 31 7.55 4.52 9.16
N GLN A 32 8.22 3.42 8.88
CA GLN A 32 9.59 3.38 8.35
C GLN A 32 9.77 2.19 7.42
N GLY A 33 10.84 2.22 6.63
CA GLY A 33 11.26 1.10 5.82
C GLY A 33 12.68 1.31 5.30
N GLU A 34 13.15 0.39 4.48
CA GLU A 34 14.40 0.54 3.76
C GLU A 34 14.17 0.72 2.25
N LYS A 35 15.06 1.46 1.59
CA LYS A 35 15.08 1.59 0.13
C LYS A 35 16.48 1.47 -0.42
N LEU A 36 16.61 0.98 -1.63
CA LEU A 36 17.88 0.84 -2.34
C LEU A 36 18.42 2.24 -2.69
N GLY A 37 19.46 2.67 -1.97
CA GLY A 37 20.26 3.83 -2.29
C GLY A 37 21.45 3.45 -3.18
N SER A 38 21.90 4.40 -4.00
CA SER A 38 23.15 4.30 -4.74
C SER A 38 24.05 5.45 -4.32
N GLY A 39 25.33 5.19 -4.09
CA GLY A 39 26.26 6.17 -3.53
C GLY A 39 27.70 5.95 -3.98
N TYR A 40 28.41 7.05 -4.25
CA TYR A 40 29.84 6.99 -4.54
C TYR A 40 30.63 6.86 -3.23
N LYS A 41 31.34 5.75 -3.04
CA LYS A 41 32.29 5.58 -1.94
C LYS A 41 33.70 5.65 -2.47
N SER A 42 34.58 6.32 -1.73
CA SER A 42 36.02 6.39 -1.99
C SER A 42 36.77 6.17 -0.68
N GLY A 43 37.75 5.28 -0.71
CA GLY A 43 38.62 4.97 0.42
C GLY A 43 39.94 4.41 -0.05
N TYR A 44 40.63 3.68 0.83
CA TYR A 44 41.86 2.98 0.51
C TYR A 44 41.72 1.50 0.84
N MET A 45 42.21 0.63 -0.05
CA MET A 45 42.29 -0.81 0.17
C MET A 45 43.73 -1.29 0.07
N TRP A 46 44.06 -2.35 0.81
CA TRP A 46 45.39 -2.95 0.78
C TRP A 46 45.58 -3.76 -0.52
N ASP A 47 46.49 -3.32 -1.39
CA ASP A 47 46.93 -4.09 -2.54
C ASP A 47 48.11 -4.97 -2.12
N ASP A 48 47.87 -6.28 -2.02
CA ASP A 48 48.89 -7.23 -1.58
C ASP A 48 49.98 -7.50 -2.63
N LYS A 49 49.79 -7.11 -3.90
CA LYS A 49 50.84 -7.14 -4.93
C LYS A 49 51.74 -5.92 -4.83
N GLN A 50 51.16 -4.75 -4.53
CA GLN A 50 51.90 -3.48 -4.37
C GLN A 50 52.40 -3.23 -2.93
N LYS A 51 52.00 -4.08 -1.96
CA LYS A 51 52.30 -3.98 -0.51
C LYS A 51 52.05 -2.57 0.06
N LYS A 52 50.96 -1.94 -0.37
CA LYS A 52 50.54 -0.61 0.09
C LYS A 52 49.04 -0.44 0.01
N TYR A 53 48.54 0.57 0.72
CA TYR A 53 47.19 1.07 0.51
C TYR A 53 47.10 1.83 -0.82
N VAL A 54 46.13 1.46 -1.66
CA VAL A 54 45.81 2.13 -2.93
C VAL A 54 44.42 2.77 -2.85
N PRO A 55 44.21 3.95 -3.47
CA PRO A 55 42.89 4.56 -3.50
C PRO A 55 41.95 3.70 -4.34
N GLN A 56 40.80 3.32 -3.76
CA GLN A 56 39.72 2.63 -4.46
C GLN A 56 38.44 3.44 -4.32
N SER A 57 37.69 3.54 -5.42
CA SER A 57 36.39 4.21 -5.43
C SER A 57 35.45 3.52 -6.40
N GLY A 58 34.14 3.70 -6.17
CA GLY A 58 33.10 3.11 -7.00
C GLY A 58 31.71 3.51 -6.53
N ILE A 59 30.72 3.13 -7.33
CA ILE A 59 29.32 3.21 -6.95
C ILE A 59 28.98 1.95 -6.15
N GLU A 60 28.61 2.12 -4.88
CA GLU A 60 27.93 1.06 -4.13
C GLU A 60 26.43 1.20 -4.29
N ASN A 61 25.70 0.10 -4.14
CA ASN A 61 24.28 0.12 -3.82
C ASN A 61 24.10 -0.45 -2.41
N GLU A 62 23.31 0.22 -1.58
CA GLU A 62 23.14 -0.11 -0.16
C GLU A 62 21.72 0.25 0.28
N MET A 63 21.13 -0.57 1.15
CA MET A 63 19.81 -0.25 1.71
C MET A 63 19.94 0.93 2.66
N ARG A 64 18.99 1.86 2.55
CA ARG A 64 18.93 3.10 3.32
C ARG A 64 17.61 3.15 4.11
N PRO A 65 17.65 3.19 5.45
CA PRO A 65 16.44 3.38 6.24
C PRO A 65 15.86 4.78 6.00
N TYR A 66 14.53 4.88 6.07
CA TYR A 66 13.81 6.14 5.99
C TYR A 66 12.53 6.07 6.84
N ALA A 67 12.10 7.23 7.35
CA ALA A 67 10.77 7.40 7.95
C ALA A 67 9.82 8.03 6.93
N ALA A 68 8.54 7.68 6.99
CA ALA A 68 7.52 8.17 6.06
C ALA A 68 6.11 8.14 6.67
N ALA A 69 5.27 9.05 6.18
CA ALA A 69 3.82 8.98 6.30
C ALA A 69 3.25 8.55 4.94
N VAL A 70 2.43 7.49 4.92
CA VAL A 70 1.73 6.99 3.72
C VAL A 70 0.23 7.16 3.93
N THR A 71 -0.48 7.71 2.97
CA THR A 71 -1.95 7.83 3.04
C THR A 71 -2.57 6.75 2.16
N VAL A 72 -3.54 5.97 2.67
CA VAL A 72 -4.28 4.98 1.87
C VAL A 72 -5.77 5.34 1.85
N ARG A 73 -6.37 5.33 0.66
CA ARG A 73 -7.81 5.46 0.44
C ARG A 73 -8.34 4.18 -0.18
N VAL A 74 -9.45 3.66 0.34
CA VAL A 74 -10.16 2.49 -0.19
C VAL A 74 -11.66 2.77 -0.18
N SER A 75 -12.34 2.42 -1.27
CA SER A 75 -13.79 2.51 -1.43
C SER A 75 -14.25 1.25 -2.18
N GLY A 76 -14.76 0.26 -1.43
CA GLY A 76 -15.11 -1.05 -1.97
C GLY A 76 -13.91 -1.79 -2.60
N ASP A 77 -13.99 -2.05 -3.90
CA ASP A 77 -12.98 -2.70 -4.75
C ASP A 77 -12.02 -1.70 -5.45
N SER A 78 -12.05 -0.43 -5.06
CA SER A 78 -11.22 0.64 -5.60
C SER A 78 -10.40 1.35 -4.51
N GLY A 79 -9.33 2.05 -4.90
CA GLY A 79 -8.54 2.83 -3.95
C GLY A 79 -7.33 3.52 -4.56
N SER A 80 -6.61 4.27 -3.73
CA SER A 80 -5.33 4.89 -4.07
C SER A 80 -4.41 4.99 -2.85
N VAL A 81 -3.09 5.01 -3.09
CA VAL A 81 -2.06 5.23 -2.07
C VAL A 81 -1.22 6.45 -2.40
N GLN A 82 -1.08 7.37 -1.45
CA GLN A 82 -0.20 8.52 -1.56
C GLN A 82 1.18 8.17 -1.00
N LEU A 83 2.20 8.31 -1.84
CA LEU A 83 3.59 8.10 -1.43
C LEU A 83 4.30 9.44 -1.29
N PRO A 84 5.02 9.69 -0.17
CA PRO A 84 5.88 10.85 -0.06
C PRO A 84 7.03 10.72 -1.08
N LYS A 85 7.54 11.86 -1.56
CA LYS A 85 8.63 11.91 -2.57
C LYS A 85 9.89 11.16 -2.16
N SER A 86 10.09 10.87 -0.87
CA SER A 86 11.18 10.03 -0.36
C SER A 86 11.05 8.55 -0.74
N MET A 87 9.85 8.04 -1.03
CA MET A 87 9.58 6.65 -1.40
C MET A 87 9.51 6.41 -2.92
N ILE A 88 9.29 7.45 -3.72
CA ILE A 88 9.13 7.33 -5.17
C ILE A 88 10.53 7.12 -5.81
N PRO A 89 10.75 6.04 -6.59
CA PRO A 89 12.05 5.79 -7.23
C PRO A 89 12.30 6.79 -8.38
N PRO A 90 13.55 7.18 -8.68
CA PRO A 90 13.84 8.19 -9.71
C PRO A 90 13.33 7.85 -11.12
N ILE A 91 13.17 6.56 -11.45
CA ILE A 91 12.53 6.09 -12.68
C ILE A 91 11.17 5.49 -12.30
N HIS A 92 10.14 6.31 -12.43
CA HIS A 92 8.75 5.98 -12.11
C HIS A 92 7.82 6.27 -13.31
N GLY A 93 6.64 5.64 -13.32
CA GLY A 93 5.57 5.96 -14.24
C GLY A 93 4.70 7.12 -13.75
N SER A 94 3.59 7.39 -14.43
CA SER A 94 2.58 8.34 -13.99
C SER A 94 1.72 7.74 -12.86
N GLY A 95 2.17 7.91 -11.62
CA GLY A 95 1.25 8.30 -10.56
C GLY A 95 0.86 9.78 -10.74
N ASP A 96 -0.18 10.23 -10.06
CA ASP A 96 -0.62 11.62 -10.12
C ASP A 96 0.46 12.56 -9.53
N GLY A 97 0.52 13.80 -10.01
CA GLY A 97 1.63 14.73 -9.73
C GLY A 97 1.79 15.15 -8.25
N ASP A 98 0.79 14.86 -7.43
CA ASP A 98 0.72 15.05 -5.98
C ASP A 98 1.03 13.76 -5.18
N GLY A 99 1.44 12.68 -5.86
CA GLY A 99 2.00 11.46 -5.29
C GLY A 99 1.03 10.31 -5.10
N TRP A 100 -0.21 10.39 -5.61
CA TRP A 100 -1.16 9.27 -5.57
C TRP A 100 -0.89 8.23 -6.65
N TRP A 101 -1.09 6.96 -6.29
CA TRP A 101 -1.00 5.81 -7.17
C TRP A 101 -2.31 5.01 -7.05
N PRO A 102 -2.98 4.68 -8.17
CA PRO A 102 -4.18 3.84 -8.13
C PRO A 102 -3.84 2.43 -7.63
N LEU A 103 -4.74 1.87 -6.83
CA LEU A 103 -4.64 0.49 -6.39
C LEU A 103 -5.29 -0.46 -7.41
N ASN A 104 -4.64 -1.59 -7.63
CA ASN A 104 -5.17 -2.73 -8.39
C ASN A 104 -5.38 -3.90 -7.42
N ASP A 105 -6.19 -4.89 -7.83
CA ASP A 105 -6.43 -6.14 -7.08
C ASP A 105 -6.90 -5.90 -5.62
N VAL A 106 -7.70 -4.84 -5.40
CA VAL A 106 -8.17 -4.44 -4.06
C VAL A 106 -9.13 -5.49 -3.51
N ILE A 107 -8.73 -6.10 -2.39
CA ILE A 107 -9.52 -7.10 -1.67
C ILE A 107 -9.65 -6.63 -0.23
N VAL A 108 -10.85 -6.16 0.12
CA VAL A 108 -11.25 -5.83 1.51
C VAL A 108 -11.86 -7.08 2.13
N GLY A 109 -11.18 -7.67 3.12
CA GLY A 109 -11.71 -8.75 3.96
C GLY A 109 -11.77 -8.34 5.43
N ASP A 110 -12.39 -9.16 6.27
CA ASP A 110 -12.65 -8.83 7.68
C ASP A 110 -11.37 -8.60 8.49
N ARG A 111 -10.30 -9.31 8.17
CA ARG A 111 -9.01 -9.30 8.89
C ARG A 111 -7.93 -8.44 8.24
N GLU A 112 -8.03 -8.20 6.94
CA GLU A 112 -7.00 -7.50 6.18
C GLU A 112 -7.56 -6.83 4.92
N VAL A 113 -6.91 -5.76 4.48
CA VAL A 113 -7.05 -5.23 3.12
C VAL A 113 -5.77 -5.53 2.35
N ARG A 114 -5.89 -6.10 1.14
CA ARG A 114 -4.78 -6.35 0.22
C ARG A 114 -4.98 -5.59 -1.08
N ALA A 115 -3.90 -5.11 -1.67
CA ALA A 115 -3.88 -4.55 -3.02
C ALA A 115 -2.45 -4.57 -3.61
N SER A 116 -2.33 -4.22 -4.89
CA SER A 116 -1.08 -3.84 -5.54
C SER A 116 -1.15 -2.40 -6.06
N PHE A 117 -0.03 -1.79 -6.41
CA PHE A 117 0.02 -0.57 -7.22
C PHE A 117 1.22 -0.62 -8.16
N LYS A 118 1.28 0.27 -9.16
CA LYS A 118 2.27 0.18 -10.25
C LYS A 118 3.21 1.39 -10.25
N LEU A 119 4.40 1.25 -9.68
CA LEU A 119 5.42 2.32 -9.69
C LEU A 119 6.04 2.53 -11.07
N ASN A 120 6.27 1.46 -11.85
CA ASN A 120 6.68 1.54 -13.24
C ASN A 120 6.35 0.23 -13.97
N GLY A 121 6.94 -0.05 -15.15
CA GLY A 121 6.67 -1.28 -15.90
C GLY A 121 7.08 -2.57 -15.18
N LEU A 122 8.13 -2.52 -14.34
CA LEU A 122 8.74 -3.67 -13.66
C LEU A 122 8.37 -3.73 -12.16
N ASN A 123 8.25 -2.58 -11.51
CA ASN A 123 8.00 -2.49 -10.07
C ASN A 123 6.50 -2.32 -9.78
N HIS A 124 5.88 -3.40 -9.29
CA HIS A 124 4.47 -3.45 -8.88
C HIS A 124 4.39 -3.84 -7.40
N PRO A 125 4.55 -2.89 -6.46
CA PRO A 125 4.58 -3.21 -5.04
C PRO A 125 3.23 -3.73 -4.55
N LYS A 126 3.30 -4.62 -3.56
CA LYS A 126 2.14 -5.15 -2.84
C LYS A 126 1.95 -4.38 -1.54
N LEU A 127 0.71 -4.19 -1.12
CA LEU A 127 0.35 -3.66 0.18
C LEU A 127 -0.63 -4.58 0.91
N ARG A 128 -0.47 -4.67 2.22
CA ARG A 128 -1.36 -5.40 3.13
C ARG A 128 -1.55 -4.57 4.41
N ILE A 129 -2.79 -4.20 4.69
CA ILE A 129 -3.21 -3.56 5.94
C ILE A 129 -3.84 -4.63 6.82
N ASP A 130 -3.26 -4.85 7.99
CA ASP A 130 -3.80 -5.73 9.01
C ASP A 130 -4.87 -4.99 9.83
N ARG A 131 -6.15 -5.39 9.71
CA ARG A 131 -7.28 -4.67 10.33
C ARG A 131 -7.36 -4.91 11.84
N MET A 132 -6.71 -5.96 12.36
CA MET A 132 -6.70 -6.28 13.80
C MET A 132 -5.65 -5.45 14.56
N THR A 133 -4.53 -5.13 13.92
CA THR A 133 -3.39 -4.43 14.53
C THR A 133 -3.18 -3.00 14.02
N GLY A 134 -3.88 -2.61 12.95
CA GLY A 134 -3.69 -1.32 12.27
C GLY A 134 -2.37 -1.21 11.50
N MET A 135 -1.69 -2.33 11.20
CA MET A 135 -0.36 -2.30 10.58
C MET A 135 -0.45 -2.38 9.06
N LEU A 136 0.02 -1.34 8.37
CA LEU A 136 0.33 -1.37 6.94
C LEU A 136 1.72 -1.97 6.74
N THR A 137 1.80 -2.93 5.83
CA THR A 137 3.04 -3.52 5.31
C THR A 137 3.05 -3.39 3.79
N MET A 138 4.17 -2.97 3.21
CA MET A 138 4.37 -2.81 1.78
C MET A 138 5.72 -3.38 1.36
N SER A 139 5.78 -3.99 0.19
CA SER A 139 7.05 -4.48 -0.39
C SER A 139 7.04 -4.38 -1.92
N GLY A 140 8.17 -3.95 -2.48
CA GLY A 140 8.39 -3.82 -3.92
C GLY A 140 9.85 -4.05 -4.28
N THR A 141 10.20 -3.90 -5.57
CA THR A 141 11.60 -4.00 -5.98
C THR A 141 12.38 -2.80 -5.44
N GLY A 142 13.37 -3.07 -4.59
CA GLY A 142 14.26 -2.05 -4.04
C GLY A 142 13.67 -1.16 -2.94
N PHE A 143 12.51 -1.51 -2.35
CA PHE A 143 12.06 -0.90 -1.09
C PHE A 143 11.02 -1.76 -0.34
N ASP A 144 10.91 -1.49 0.96
CA ASP A 144 9.79 -1.89 1.81
C ASP A 144 9.25 -0.69 2.61
N PHE A 145 8.12 -0.89 3.30
CA PHE A 145 7.61 0.00 4.34
C PHE A 145 6.75 -0.77 5.34
N THR A 146 6.86 -0.42 6.62
CA THR A 146 5.97 -0.88 7.70
C THR A 146 5.58 0.30 8.58
N GLY A 147 4.28 0.48 8.80
CA GLY A 147 3.75 1.60 9.59
C GLY A 147 2.42 1.30 10.28
N ARG A 148 2.11 2.08 11.32
CA ARG A 148 0.82 2.03 12.02
C ARG A 148 -0.12 3.05 11.41
N CYS A 149 -1.31 2.59 11.06
CA CYS A 149 -2.38 3.37 10.46
C CYS A 149 -3.39 3.84 11.49
N GLU A 150 -3.78 5.11 11.38
CA GLU A 150 -4.94 5.69 12.05
C GLU A 150 -6.00 5.99 11.00
N LYS A 151 -7.27 5.70 11.30
CA LYS A 151 -8.38 6.12 10.44
C LYS A 151 -8.60 7.62 10.62
N THR A 152 -8.66 8.33 9.51
CA THR A 152 -9.06 9.74 9.48
C THR A 152 -10.37 9.88 8.72
N ASP A 153 -11.32 10.59 9.32
CA ASP A 153 -12.56 10.93 8.62
C ASP A 153 -12.28 12.13 7.71
N ALA A 154 -12.45 11.94 6.40
CA ALA A 154 -12.14 12.96 5.38
C ALA A 154 -12.97 14.26 5.49
N ASN A 155 -13.96 14.29 6.39
CA ASN A 155 -14.77 15.47 6.73
C ASN A 155 -14.27 16.22 7.98
N GLU A 156 -13.29 15.70 8.73
CA GLU A 156 -12.75 16.37 9.92
C GLU A 156 -11.83 17.54 9.51
N ARG A 157 -12.44 18.70 9.22
CA ARG A 157 -11.73 19.97 9.06
C ARG A 157 -11.05 20.34 10.37
N ARG A 158 -9.74 20.09 10.45
CA ARG A 158 -8.89 20.56 11.56
C ARG A 158 -8.54 22.05 11.47
N PHE A 159 -8.85 22.68 10.33
CA PHE A 159 -8.73 24.11 10.02
C PHE A 159 -9.90 24.53 9.11
#